data_AF-A0AAD6E3H8-F1
#
_entry.id   AF-A0AAD6E3H8-F1
#
_cell.length_a   1.000
_cell.length_b   1.000
_cell.length_c   1.000
_cell.angle_alpha   90.00
_cell.angle_beta   90.00
_cell.angle_gamma   90.00
#
_symmetry.space_group_name_H-M   'P 1'
#
loop_
_entity.id
_entity.type
_entity.pdbx_description
1 polymer ?
#
loop_
_entity_poly.entity_id
_entity_poly.type
_entity_poly.pdbx_seq_one_letter_code
_entity_poly.pdbx_strand_id
1 'polypeptide(L)'
;MEFAKELRKYMRAEFSGPIMDVKNHYEGAHDSFNTNKPIWNVSDVRHGFYPAVLSGACGITYGSLPVQQSHENMSLIATSEHFMDPQLGLSENASWHEAIHWPGARQTGYLGKLFSSLSREQVNELRPAWEYVSSVNGSIEDIMLFEGDREWGTLGSSATAQWFDPCTAEMQAAGSDEPFLAKGKKTFTPPTSAGVDFDWLLVIKLVNYSCVDVYRKAD
;
A
#
# COMPACT_ATOMS: atom_id res chain seq x y z
N MET A 1 -12.35 10.68 12.87
CA MET A 1 -11.21 11.21 12.08
C MET A 1 -10.42 12.30 12.83
N GLU A 2 -11.06 13.21 13.57
CA GLU A 2 -10.38 14.24 14.39
C GLU A 2 -9.33 13.62 15.32
N PHE A 3 -9.72 12.58 16.07
CA PHE A 3 -8.83 11.90 17.02
C PHE A 3 -7.58 11.28 16.36
N ALA A 4 -7.71 10.64 15.20
CA ALA A 4 -6.57 10.05 14.49
C ALA A 4 -5.65 11.10 13.88
N LYS A 5 -6.21 12.23 13.40
CA LYS A 5 -5.42 13.37 12.91
C LYS A 5 -4.66 14.05 14.05
N GLU A 6 -5.32 14.27 15.18
CA GLU A 6 -4.72 14.86 16.38
C GLU A 6 -3.67 13.94 17.01
N LEU A 7 -3.96 12.65 17.19
CA LEU A 7 -3.00 11.67 17.70
C LEU A 7 -1.73 11.63 16.86
N ARG A 8 -1.84 11.69 15.53
CA ARG A 8 -0.68 11.76 14.63
C ARG A 8 0.12 13.05 14.79
N LYS A 9 -0.54 14.20 14.89
CA LYS A 9 0.15 15.48 15.13
C LYS A 9 0.93 15.44 16.45
N TYR A 10 0.31 14.94 17.52
CA TYR A 10 0.99 14.78 18.80
C TYR A 10 2.18 13.82 18.71
N MET A 11 1.98 12.61 18.15
CA MET A 11 3.07 11.63 18.03
C MET A 11 4.23 12.13 17.16
N ARG A 12 3.95 12.85 16.07
CA ARG A 12 4.99 13.43 15.21
C ARG A 12 5.67 14.67 15.79
N ALA A 13 4.98 15.42 16.66
CA ALA A 13 5.60 16.51 17.41
C ALA A 13 6.60 15.98 18.44
N GLU A 14 6.29 14.84 19.08
CA GLU A 14 7.15 14.20 20.08
C GLU A 14 8.28 13.35 19.46
N PHE A 15 8.10 12.84 18.23
CA PHE A 15 9.09 11.99 17.56
C PHE A 15 9.28 12.37 16.08
N SER A 16 10.47 12.89 15.76
CA SER A 16 10.88 13.28 14.41
C SER A 16 11.59 12.18 13.63
N GLY A 17 11.85 11.02 14.26
CA GLY A 17 12.58 9.92 13.64
C GLY A 17 11.74 9.10 12.64
N PRO A 18 12.38 8.13 11.97
CA PRO A 18 11.68 7.22 11.07
C PRO A 18 10.75 6.29 11.85
N ILE A 19 9.56 6.04 11.30
CA ILE A 19 8.58 5.10 11.85
C ILE A 19 8.49 3.92 10.90
N MET A 20 8.59 2.70 11.42
CA MET A 20 8.47 1.47 10.64
C MET A 20 7.31 0.64 11.17
N ASP A 21 6.52 0.05 10.27
CA ASP A 21 5.50 -0.92 10.68
C ASP A 21 6.14 -2.31 10.83
N VAL A 22 6.47 -2.66 12.06
CA VAL A 22 7.22 -3.88 12.37
C VAL A 22 6.33 -5.10 12.60
N LYS A 23 5.00 -4.93 12.64
CA LYS A 23 4.05 -6.03 12.88
C LYS A 23 2.70 -5.72 12.25
N ASN A 24 2.68 -5.84 10.93
CA ASN A 24 1.48 -5.71 10.12
C ASN A 24 0.61 -7.00 10.19
N HIS A 25 -0.43 -7.08 9.37
CA HIS A 25 -1.23 -8.29 9.17
C HIS A 25 -0.31 -9.47 8.79
N TYR A 26 -0.32 -10.52 9.60
CA TYR A 26 0.41 -11.74 9.29
C TYR A 26 -0.42 -12.61 8.36
N GLU A 27 0.14 -13.01 7.22
CA GLU A 27 -0.53 -13.93 6.30
C GLU A 27 -0.86 -15.24 7.03
N GLY A 28 -2.12 -15.67 6.96
CA GLY A 28 -2.59 -16.86 7.67
C GLY A 28 -2.89 -16.67 9.16
N ALA A 29 -2.73 -15.47 9.72
CA ALA A 29 -3.17 -15.17 11.08
C ALA A 29 -4.62 -14.69 11.11
N HIS A 30 -5.34 -15.00 12.19
CA HIS A 30 -6.62 -14.37 12.46
C HIS A 30 -6.45 -12.88 12.78
N ASP A 31 -7.44 -12.04 12.44
CA ASP A 31 -7.43 -10.62 12.79
C ASP A 31 -7.18 -10.43 14.29
N SER A 32 -6.17 -9.62 14.61
CA SER A 32 -5.76 -9.32 15.98
C SER A 32 -5.38 -10.58 16.78
N PHE A 33 -5.02 -11.67 16.10
CA PHE A 33 -4.79 -13.00 16.66
C PHE A 33 -5.99 -13.60 17.42
N ASN A 34 -7.21 -13.12 17.14
CA ASN A 34 -8.43 -13.65 17.71
C ASN A 34 -9.03 -14.73 16.82
N THR A 35 -8.97 -15.99 17.25
CA THR A 35 -9.40 -17.17 16.48
C THR A 35 -10.87 -17.21 16.07
N ASN A 36 -11.72 -16.31 16.61
CA ASN A 36 -13.12 -16.16 16.20
C ASN A 36 -13.31 -15.19 15.02
N LYS A 37 -12.26 -14.49 14.60
CA LYS A 37 -12.28 -13.54 13.49
C LYS A 37 -11.79 -14.17 12.18
N PRO A 38 -11.97 -13.53 11.02
CA PRO A 38 -11.41 -14.04 9.76
C PRO A 38 -9.88 -14.17 9.79
N ILE A 39 -9.36 -15.07 8.97
CA ILE A 39 -7.94 -15.24 8.69
C ILE A 39 -7.53 -14.24 7.60
N TRP A 40 -6.44 -13.52 7.82
CA TRP A 40 -5.87 -12.60 6.84
C TRP A 40 -5.27 -13.36 5.66
N ASN A 41 -5.75 -13.02 4.47
CA ASN A 41 -5.19 -13.49 3.22
C ASN A 41 -4.09 -12.53 2.73
N VAL A 42 -3.49 -12.84 1.57
CA VAL A 42 -2.46 -11.99 0.98
C VAL A 42 -2.92 -10.56 0.68
N SER A 43 -4.19 -10.38 0.32
CA SER A 43 -4.76 -9.07 0.04
C SER A 43 -4.91 -8.24 1.30
N ASP A 44 -5.30 -8.85 2.43
CA ASP A 44 -5.30 -8.19 3.74
C ASP A 44 -3.91 -7.70 4.13
N VAL A 45 -2.86 -8.48 3.83
CA VAL A 45 -1.46 -8.05 4.03
C VAL A 45 -1.15 -6.78 3.24
N ARG A 46 -1.52 -6.72 1.95
CA ARG A 46 -1.33 -5.52 1.11
C ARG A 46 -2.10 -4.30 1.62
N HIS A 47 -3.34 -4.51 2.05
CA HIS A 47 -4.17 -3.47 2.66
C HIS A 47 -3.62 -2.96 3.98
N GLY A 48 -2.84 -3.77 4.68
CA GLY A 48 -2.14 -3.31 5.88
C GLY A 48 -0.91 -2.45 5.55
N PHE A 49 -0.06 -2.85 4.60
CA PHE A 49 1.24 -2.20 4.44
C PHE A 49 1.27 -1.00 3.48
N TYR A 50 0.47 -0.99 2.40
CA TYR A 50 0.48 0.16 1.48
C TYR A 50 0.01 1.44 2.16
N PRO A 51 -1.10 1.45 2.93
CA PRO A 51 -1.49 2.63 3.69
C PRO A 51 -0.43 3.06 4.69
N ALA A 52 0.26 2.13 5.37
CA ALA A 52 1.31 2.47 6.32
C ALA A 52 2.43 3.28 5.66
N VAL A 53 2.94 2.82 4.51
CA VAL A 53 4.05 3.48 3.80
C VAL A 53 3.61 4.79 3.15
N LEU A 54 2.45 4.80 2.49
CA LEU A 54 1.90 6.03 1.88
C LEU A 54 1.49 7.08 2.94
N SER A 55 1.30 6.66 4.19
CA SER A 55 1.12 7.51 5.36
C SER A 55 2.42 8.01 6.00
N GLY A 56 3.58 7.60 5.48
CA GLY A 56 4.89 8.10 5.89
C GLY A 56 5.72 7.13 6.73
N ALA A 57 5.35 5.85 6.81
CA ALA A 57 6.26 4.84 7.35
C ALA A 57 7.46 4.66 6.42
N CYS A 58 8.66 4.53 6.97
CA CYS A 58 9.90 4.34 6.22
C CYS A 58 10.10 2.90 5.73
N GLY A 59 9.20 2.00 6.08
CA GLY A 59 9.26 0.58 5.73
C GLY A 59 8.28 -0.23 6.55
N ILE A 60 8.23 -1.52 6.22
CA ILE A 60 7.36 -2.50 6.87
C ILE A 60 8.09 -3.84 7.01
N THR A 61 7.61 -4.68 7.91
CA THR A 61 8.04 -6.09 8.02
C THR A 61 6.89 -7.00 7.61
N TYR A 62 7.14 -7.84 6.59
CA TYR A 62 6.23 -8.94 6.25
C TYR A 62 6.31 -10.03 7.32
N GLY A 63 5.17 -10.64 7.64
CA GLY A 63 5.10 -11.83 8.47
C GLY A 63 4.03 -12.79 7.96
N SER A 64 4.27 -14.08 8.16
CA SER A 64 3.24 -15.12 8.05
C SER A 64 3.24 -15.93 9.34
N LEU A 65 2.05 -16.37 9.76
CA LEU A 65 1.90 -17.07 11.04
C LEU A 65 2.71 -18.36 11.13
N PRO A 66 2.75 -19.24 10.11
CA PRO A 66 3.57 -20.46 10.17
C PRO A 66 5.06 -20.15 10.30
N VAL A 67 5.57 -19.16 9.55
CA VAL A 67 6.99 -18.77 9.59
C VAL A 67 7.36 -18.15 10.92
N GLN A 68 6.51 -17.29 11.49
CA GLN A 68 6.82 -16.69 12.79
C GLN A 68 6.90 -17.73 13.92
N GLN A 69 6.06 -18.77 13.85
CA GLN A 69 6.10 -19.86 14.83
C GLN A 69 7.20 -20.90 14.50
N SER A 70 7.85 -20.82 13.33
CA SER A 70 8.67 -21.90 12.77
C SER A 70 7.94 -23.25 12.84
N HIS A 71 6.61 -23.24 12.67
CA HIS A 71 5.79 -24.42 12.86
C HIS A 71 5.91 -25.35 11.67
N GLU A 72 6.05 -26.64 11.95
CA GLU A 72 6.13 -27.68 10.93
C GLU A 72 5.19 -28.83 11.28
N ASN A 73 4.62 -29.43 10.25
CA ASN A 73 3.81 -30.63 10.35
C ASN A 73 4.65 -31.76 10.98
N MET A 74 4.09 -32.47 11.96
CA MET A 74 4.76 -33.59 12.65
C MET A 74 5.40 -34.60 11.68
N SER A 75 4.79 -34.84 10.53
CA SER A 75 5.31 -35.76 9.51
C SER A 75 6.63 -35.32 8.86
N LEU A 76 6.98 -34.04 8.97
CA LEU A 76 8.20 -33.42 8.42
C LEU A 76 9.23 -33.09 9.50
N ILE A 77 8.94 -33.35 10.78
CA ILE A 77 9.87 -33.14 11.89
C ILE A 77 10.69 -34.40 12.16
N ALA A 78 11.99 -34.23 12.38
CA ALA A 78 12.93 -35.33 12.59
C ALA A 78 12.64 -36.18 13.85
N THR A 79 12.24 -35.55 14.96
CA THR A 79 11.86 -36.21 16.21
C THR A 79 10.76 -35.43 16.93
N SER A 80 9.93 -36.11 17.72
CA SER A 80 8.82 -35.49 18.44
C SER A 80 9.25 -34.45 19.48
N GLU A 81 10.52 -34.47 19.93
CA GLU A 81 11.07 -33.46 20.84
C GLU A 81 11.18 -32.07 20.19
N HIS A 82 11.30 -32.02 18.85
CA HIS A 82 11.37 -30.76 18.09
C HIS A 82 10.00 -30.23 17.66
N PHE A 83 8.91 -30.96 17.97
CA PHE A 83 7.58 -30.53 17.62
C PHE A 83 7.09 -29.41 18.57
N MET A 84 6.51 -28.39 17.97
CA MET A 84 5.85 -27.29 18.68
C MET A 84 4.39 -27.27 18.28
N ASP A 85 3.48 -27.40 19.25
CA ASP A 85 2.06 -27.27 19.02
C ASP A 85 1.73 -25.93 18.35
N PRO A 86 0.91 -25.92 17.28
CA PRO A 86 0.54 -24.69 16.61
C PRO A 86 -0.27 -23.80 17.55
N GLN A 87 0.00 -22.50 17.51
CA GLN A 87 -0.67 -21.50 18.34
C GLN A 87 -1.57 -20.60 17.49
N LEU A 88 -2.50 -19.90 18.17
CA LEU A 88 -3.31 -18.83 17.57
C LEU A 88 -4.20 -19.30 16.40
N GLY A 89 -4.69 -20.53 16.48
CA GLY A 89 -5.58 -21.11 15.46
C GLY A 89 -4.87 -21.60 14.20
N LEU A 90 -3.54 -21.62 14.19
CA LEU A 90 -2.76 -22.20 13.11
C LEU A 90 -3.10 -23.70 12.94
N SER A 91 -3.26 -24.15 11.70
CA SER A 91 -3.52 -25.56 11.37
C SER A 91 -2.33 -26.44 11.75
N GLU A 92 -2.59 -27.62 12.34
CA GLU A 92 -1.56 -28.67 12.62
C GLU A 92 -0.86 -29.18 11.35
N ASN A 93 -1.50 -28.98 10.19
CA ASN A 93 -0.91 -29.36 8.91
C ASN A 93 -0.10 -28.24 8.25
N ALA A 94 0.02 -27.07 8.88
CA ALA A 94 0.78 -25.96 8.31
C ALA A 94 2.29 -26.26 8.31
N SER A 95 2.99 -25.73 7.31
CA SER A 95 4.44 -25.83 7.19
C SER A 95 5.05 -24.46 6.96
N TRP A 96 6.01 -24.08 7.79
CA TRP A 96 6.80 -22.87 7.56
C TRP A 96 7.62 -22.96 6.26
N HIS A 97 8.06 -24.16 5.85
CA HIS A 97 8.79 -24.38 4.59
C HIS A 97 7.93 -24.10 3.36
N GLU A 98 6.63 -24.37 3.44
CA GLU A 98 5.70 -23.97 2.38
C GLU A 98 5.38 -22.47 2.48
N ALA A 99 5.19 -21.96 3.69
CA ALA A 99 4.77 -20.58 3.94
C ALA A 99 5.81 -19.51 3.57
N ILE A 100 7.10 -19.85 3.51
CA ILE A 100 8.13 -18.93 2.96
C ILE A 100 7.92 -18.62 1.47
N HIS A 101 7.13 -19.45 0.76
CA HIS A 101 6.83 -19.28 -0.66
C HIS A 101 5.43 -18.68 -0.90
N TRP A 102 4.71 -18.32 0.17
CA TRP A 102 3.41 -17.67 0.04
C TRP A 102 3.50 -16.32 -0.68
N PRO A 103 2.44 -15.91 -1.41
CA PRO A 103 2.48 -14.75 -2.29
C PRO A 103 2.76 -13.45 -1.55
N GLY A 104 2.36 -13.30 -0.29
CA GLY A 104 2.57 -12.07 0.48
C GLY A 104 4.04 -11.72 0.66
N ALA A 105 4.91 -12.72 0.81
CA ALA A 105 6.36 -12.51 0.90
C ALA A 105 6.91 -11.83 -0.36
N ARG A 106 6.50 -12.33 -1.53
CA ARG A 106 6.91 -11.78 -2.83
C ARG A 106 6.26 -10.41 -3.10
N GLN A 107 4.96 -10.29 -2.86
CA GLN A 107 4.18 -9.08 -3.16
C GLN A 107 4.57 -7.91 -2.26
N THR A 108 4.96 -8.16 -1.01
CA THR A 108 5.55 -7.13 -0.16
C THR A 108 6.79 -6.49 -0.79
N GLY A 109 7.62 -7.29 -1.48
CA GLY A 109 8.79 -6.79 -2.20
C GLY A 109 8.46 -5.83 -3.35
N TYR A 110 7.22 -5.83 -3.84
CA TYR A 110 6.78 -4.93 -4.92
C TYR A 110 6.57 -3.49 -4.47
N LEU A 111 6.52 -3.24 -3.16
CA LEU A 111 6.53 -1.89 -2.61
C LEU A 111 7.73 -1.06 -3.13
N GLY A 112 8.92 -1.67 -3.22
CA GLY A 112 10.09 -0.99 -3.76
C GLY A 112 9.95 -0.61 -5.24
N LYS A 113 9.18 -1.39 -6.01
CA LYS A 113 8.93 -1.11 -7.43
C LYS A 113 8.05 0.11 -7.65
N LEU A 114 7.14 0.42 -6.72
CA LEU A 114 6.30 1.62 -6.78
C LEU A 114 7.15 2.91 -6.88
N PHE A 115 8.29 2.95 -6.19
CA PHE A 115 9.20 4.09 -6.16
C PHE A 115 10.40 3.96 -7.11
N SER A 116 10.44 2.91 -7.94
CA SER A 116 11.61 2.59 -8.79
C SER A 116 11.95 3.65 -9.85
N SER A 117 11.00 4.51 -10.20
CA SER A 117 11.24 5.63 -11.12
C SER A 117 11.83 6.88 -10.45
N LEU A 118 12.01 6.86 -9.13
CA LEU A 118 12.53 7.99 -8.35
C LEU A 118 13.98 7.71 -7.93
N SER A 119 14.80 8.77 -7.89
CA SER A 119 16.11 8.70 -7.24
C SER A 119 15.96 8.58 -5.73
N ARG A 120 17.02 8.18 -5.02
CA ARG A 120 17.00 8.12 -3.55
C ARG A 120 16.72 9.48 -2.92
N GLU A 121 17.24 10.55 -3.50
CA GLU A 121 17.02 11.93 -3.07
C GLU A 121 15.54 12.29 -3.22
N GLN A 122 14.92 11.97 -4.37
CA GLN A 122 13.50 12.18 -4.60
C GLN A 122 12.62 11.37 -3.63
N VAL A 123 12.99 10.11 -3.33
CA VAL A 123 12.29 9.28 -2.34
C VAL A 123 12.36 9.90 -0.94
N ASN A 124 13.52 10.44 -0.55
CA ASN A 124 13.70 11.08 0.76
C ASN A 124 12.92 12.40 0.90
N GLU A 125 12.57 13.04 -0.21
CA GLU A 125 11.74 14.25 -0.25
C GLU A 125 10.22 13.95 -0.24
N LEU A 126 9.82 12.68 -0.41
CA LEU A 126 8.42 12.30 -0.38
C LEU A 126 7.81 12.61 0.98
N ARG A 127 6.60 13.15 0.93
CA ARG A 127 5.75 13.37 2.10
C ARG A 127 4.34 12.86 1.81
N PRO A 128 3.63 12.35 2.83
CA PRO A 128 2.22 12.03 2.69
C PRO A 128 1.43 13.27 2.26
N ALA A 129 0.73 13.17 1.13
CA ALA A 129 0.06 14.29 0.47
C ALA A 129 -1.45 14.27 0.75
N TRP A 130 -1.82 14.19 2.03
CA TRP A 130 -3.20 14.04 2.51
C TRP A 130 -4.14 15.15 2.05
N GLU A 131 -3.61 16.33 1.78
CA GLU A 131 -4.34 17.49 1.29
C GLU A 131 -4.99 17.25 -0.09
N TYR A 132 -4.43 16.35 -0.91
CA TYR A 132 -4.99 15.97 -2.20
C TYR A 132 -5.96 14.79 -2.10
N VAL A 133 -6.18 14.30 -0.88
CA VAL A 133 -6.93 13.09 -0.57
C VAL A 133 -8.08 13.43 0.41
N SER A 134 -9.13 14.15 -0.05
CA SER A 134 -10.47 14.23 0.59
C SER A 134 -11.58 13.38 -0.07
N SER A 135 -12.48 12.76 0.70
CA SER A 135 -13.61 11.96 0.15
C SER A 135 -14.65 12.86 -0.53
N VAL A 136 -15.38 12.30 -1.51
CA VAL A 136 -16.55 13.01 -2.07
C VAL A 136 -17.55 13.27 -0.95
N ASN A 137 -18.02 14.52 -0.85
CA ASN A 137 -19.01 14.97 0.12
C ASN A 137 -18.61 14.84 1.61
N GLY A 138 -17.32 14.71 1.93
CA GLY A 138 -16.88 14.64 3.33
C GLY A 138 -17.34 13.38 4.05
N SER A 139 -17.63 12.30 3.32
CA SER A 139 -17.98 11.01 3.91
C SER A 139 -16.82 10.46 4.75
N ILE A 140 -17.17 9.74 5.81
CA ILE A 140 -16.26 9.10 6.76
C ILE A 140 -15.80 7.70 6.31
N GLU A 141 -16.10 7.34 5.07
CA GLU A 141 -15.75 6.04 4.51
C GLU A 141 -14.24 5.91 4.31
N ASP A 142 -13.75 4.67 4.33
CA ASP A 142 -12.33 4.35 4.22
C ASP A 142 -11.75 5.04 2.99
N ILE A 143 -10.67 5.79 3.19
CA ILE A 143 -9.98 6.52 2.11
C ILE A 143 -9.46 5.55 1.04
N MET A 144 -9.32 4.26 1.40
CA MET A 144 -8.95 3.15 0.54
C MET A 144 -10.13 2.52 -0.22
N LEU A 145 -11.38 2.75 0.20
CA LEU A 145 -12.61 2.38 -0.52
C LEU A 145 -12.97 3.55 -1.44
N PHE A 146 -12.31 3.64 -2.60
CA PHE A 146 -12.34 4.84 -3.42
C PHE A 146 -13.37 4.77 -4.57
N GLU A 147 -14.42 5.60 -4.50
CA GLU A 147 -15.38 5.85 -5.58
C GLU A 147 -15.67 7.36 -5.78
N GLY A 148 -14.68 8.23 -6.02
CA GLY A 148 -15.03 9.59 -6.48
C GLY A 148 -13.98 10.72 -6.56
N ASP A 149 -14.44 11.90 -6.98
CA ASP A 149 -13.65 13.03 -7.47
C ASP A 149 -12.79 13.79 -6.44
N ARG A 150 -11.61 14.28 -6.85
CA ARG A 150 -10.78 15.23 -6.07
C ARG A 150 -10.18 16.35 -6.96
N GLU A 151 -9.96 17.53 -6.37
CA GLU A 151 -9.24 18.65 -7.00
C GLU A 151 -7.73 18.56 -6.72
N TRP A 152 -6.90 18.84 -7.73
CA TRP A 152 -5.45 18.75 -7.62
C TRP A 152 -4.71 19.57 -8.67
N GLY A 153 -3.40 19.77 -8.44
CA GLY A 153 -2.47 20.39 -9.37
C GLY A 153 -2.32 21.91 -9.26
N THR A 154 -1.29 22.43 -9.94
CA THR A 154 -0.98 23.86 -10.06
C THR A 154 -1.33 24.32 -11.49
N LEU A 155 -1.79 25.57 -11.66
CA LEU A 155 -2.09 26.12 -12.98
C LEU A 155 -0.89 25.96 -13.95
N GLY A 156 -1.13 25.26 -15.07
CA GLY A 156 -0.16 25.13 -16.17
C GLY A 156 0.65 23.83 -16.21
N SER A 157 0.56 22.97 -15.19
CA SER A 157 1.22 21.65 -15.21
C SER A 157 0.39 20.61 -15.96
N SER A 158 1.04 19.74 -16.74
CA SER A 158 0.42 18.53 -17.28
C SER A 158 0.75 17.33 -16.39
N ALA A 159 0.02 16.23 -16.56
CA ALA A 159 0.25 15.03 -15.78
C ALA A 159 -0.16 13.77 -16.55
N THR A 160 0.46 12.64 -16.19
CA THR A 160 0.03 11.31 -16.59
C THR A 160 -0.50 10.55 -15.37
N ALA A 161 -1.36 9.57 -15.61
CA ALA A 161 -1.96 8.74 -14.56
C ALA A 161 -1.92 7.27 -14.95
N GLN A 162 -1.51 6.42 -14.01
CA GLN A 162 -1.37 4.98 -14.19
C GLN A 162 -1.88 4.25 -12.95
N TRP A 163 -2.44 3.07 -13.14
CA TRP A 163 -2.78 2.11 -12.09
C TRP A 163 -1.61 1.16 -11.88
N PHE A 164 -1.14 1.05 -10.65
CA PHE A 164 -0.16 0.05 -10.24
C PHE A 164 -0.89 -1.16 -9.65
N ASP A 165 -0.64 -2.35 -10.21
CA ASP A 165 -1.14 -3.63 -9.71
C ASP A 165 -0.23 -4.12 -8.57
N PRO A 166 -0.72 -4.18 -7.32
CA PRO A 166 0.07 -4.61 -6.18
C PRO A 166 0.30 -6.14 -6.13
N CYS A 167 -0.45 -6.92 -6.92
CA CYS A 167 -0.26 -8.36 -7.07
C CYS A 167 0.89 -8.73 -8.03
N THR A 168 1.19 -7.88 -9.01
CA THR A 168 2.16 -8.16 -10.10
C THR A 168 3.29 -7.13 -10.20
N ALA A 169 3.09 -5.94 -9.63
CA ALA A 169 3.90 -4.73 -9.78
C ALA A 169 3.90 -4.11 -11.17
N GLU A 170 2.89 -4.41 -11.99
CA GLU A 170 2.74 -3.86 -13.32
C GLU A 170 2.01 -2.51 -13.29
N MET A 171 2.30 -1.67 -14.28
CA MET A 171 1.65 -0.38 -14.47
C MET A 171 0.71 -0.44 -15.67
N GLN A 172 -0.51 0.05 -15.51
CA GLN A 172 -1.52 0.14 -16.56
C GLN A 172 -1.97 1.60 -16.73
N ALA A 173 -2.22 2.04 -17.96
CA ALA A 173 -2.74 3.38 -18.21
C ALA A 173 -4.09 3.63 -17.50
N ALA A 174 -4.26 4.77 -16.83
CA ALA A 174 -5.52 5.17 -16.24
C ALA A 174 -6.40 5.92 -17.27
N GLY A 175 -6.81 5.19 -18.31
CA GLY A 175 -7.67 5.66 -19.41
C GLY A 175 -6.89 6.07 -20.67
N SER A 176 -5.81 6.85 -20.55
CA SER A 176 -4.93 7.23 -21.66
C SER A 176 -3.51 7.45 -21.17
N ASP A 177 -2.52 7.16 -22.02
CA ASP A 177 -1.11 7.47 -21.78
C ASP A 177 -0.77 8.94 -22.08
N GLU A 178 -1.66 9.68 -22.73
CA GLU A 178 -1.44 11.09 -23.07
C GLU A 178 -1.52 11.98 -21.83
N PRO A 179 -0.60 12.96 -21.69
CA PRO A 179 -0.67 13.94 -20.62
C PRO A 179 -1.97 14.73 -20.67
N PHE A 180 -2.55 14.99 -19.51
CA PHE A 180 -3.71 15.85 -19.36
C PHE A 180 -3.39 17.01 -18.42
N LEU A 181 -4.12 18.11 -18.54
CA LEU A 181 -3.91 19.28 -17.68
C LEU A 181 -4.22 18.93 -16.22
N ALA A 182 -3.25 19.14 -15.32
CA ALA A 182 -3.40 18.93 -13.88
C ALA A 182 -4.18 20.11 -13.27
N LYS A 183 -5.44 20.24 -13.65
CA LYS A 183 -6.34 21.31 -13.19
C LYS A 183 -7.77 20.80 -13.04
N GLY A 184 -8.41 21.19 -11.94
CA GLY A 184 -9.81 20.88 -11.68
C GLY A 184 -10.00 19.45 -11.18
N LYS A 185 -11.16 18.86 -11.49
CA LYS A 185 -11.55 17.52 -11.07
C LYS A 185 -11.38 16.53 -12.22
N LYS A 186 -10.89 15.33 -11.90
CA LYS A 186 -10.80 14.21 -12.84
C LYS A 186 -11.12 12.91 -12.11
N THR A 187 -11.99 12.11 -12.72
CA THR A 187 -12.38 10.80 -12.21
C THR A 187 -11.46 9.73 -12.83
N PHE A 188 -11.05 8.76 -12.02
CA PHE A 188 -10.31 7.58 -12.46
C PHE A 188 -11.05 6.33 -11.97
N THR A 189 -11.20 5.35 -12.84
CA THR A 189 -11.83 4.07 -12.51
C THR A 189 -10.75 2.99 -12.50
N PRO A 190 -10.61 2.20 -11.43
CA PRO A 190 -9.66 1.10 -11.38
C PRO A 190 -10.01 0.03 -12.42
N PRO A 191 -9.03 -0.74 -12.94
CA PRO A 191 -9.27 -1.79 -13.93
C PRO A 191 -10.27 -2.85 -13.46
N THR A 192 -10.21 -3.17 -12.16
CA THR A 192 -11.15 -4.07 -11.49
C THR A 192 -11.54 -3.50 -10.14
N SER A 193 -12.72 -3.88 -9.66
CA SER A 193 -13.23 -3.53 -8.33
C SER A 193 -14.22 -4.61 -7.90
N ALA A 194 -14.05 -5.17 -6.69
CA ALA A 194 -15.00 -6.09 -6.05
C ALA A 194 -14.51 -6.53 -4.65
N GLY A 195 -14.08 -5.60 -3.81
CA GLY A 195 -13.61 -5.89 -2.45
C GLY A 195 -12.09 -6.00 -2.33
N VAL A 196 -11.64 -6.56 -1.19
CA VAL A 196 -10.24 -6.53 -0.73
C VAL A 196 -9.25 -7.19 -1.69
N ASP A 197 -9.68 -8.12 -2.54
CA ASP A 197 -8.77 -8.82 -3.46
C ASP A 197 -8.43 -8.05 -4.74
N PHE A 198 -9.09 -6.91 -4.98
CA PHE A 198 -8.97 -6.12 -6.22
C PHE A 198 -8.41 -4.72 -5.94
N ASP A 199 -7.33 -4.64 -5.14
CA ASP A 199 -6.63 -3.40 -4.83
C ASP A 199 -5.82 -2.87 -6.00
N TRP A 200 -5.81 -1.54 -6.12
CA TRP A 200 -5.05 -0.79 -7.12
C TRP A 200 -4.51 0.49 -6.48
N LEU A 201 -3.29 0.88 -6.86
CA LEU A 201 -2.74 2.18 -6.47
C LEU A 201 -2.75 3.12 -7.67
N LEU A 202 -3.40 4.27 -7.51
CA LEU A 202 -3.35 5.31 -8.52
C LEU A 202 -2.04 6.11 -8.39
N VAL A 203 -1.23 6.07 -9.44
CA VAL A 203 0.02 6.84 -9.54
C VAL A 203 -0.18 7.98 -10.51
N ILE A 204 -0.05 9.20 -10.01
CA ILE A 204 -0.14 10.43 -10.80
C ILE A 204 1.24 11.09 -10.84
N LYS A 205 1.73 11.37 -12.06
CA LYS A 205 3.03 12.01 -12.27
C LYS A 205 2.82 13.35 -12.96
N LEU A 206 3.31 14.44 -12.34
CA LEU A 206 3.37 15.73 -13.00
C LEU A 206 4.44 15.70 -14.10
N VAL A 207 4.05 16.07 -15.29
CA VAL A 207 4.94 16.27 -16.44
C VAL A 207 5.22 17.76 -16.54
N ASN A 208 6.41 18.16 -16.08
CA ASN A 208 6.92 19.49 -16.39
C ASN A 208 7.47 19.44 -17.81
N TYR A 209 6.80 20.11 -18.74
CA TYR A 209 7.52 20.61 -19.90
C TYR A 209 8.52 21.63 -19.37
N SER A 210 9.82 21.39 -19.58
CA SER A 210 10.77 22.49 -19.57
C SER A 210 10.28 23.48 -20.64
N CYS A 211 9.68 24.58 -20.20
CA CYS A 211 9.32 25.67 -21.08
C CYS A 211 10.62 26.25 -21.63
N VAL A 212 11.08 25.72 -22.75
CA VAL A 212 11.94 26.43 -23.68
C VAL A 212 10.99 27.00 -24.73
N ASP A 213 10.66 28.28 -24.55
CA ASP A 213 10.22 29.24 -25.56
C ASP A 213 9.17 28.80 -26.59
N VAL A 214 7.87 28.94 -26.25
CA VAL A 214 6.89 29.39 -27.26
C VAL A 214 5.82 30.30 -26.61
N TYR A 215 6.21 31.49 -26.15
CA TYR A 215 5.30 32.64 -26.28
C TYR A 215 5.55 33.26 -27.65
N ARG A 216 4.94 32.69 -28.69
CA ARG A 216 4.67 33.48 -29.90
C ARG A 216 3.55 34.45 -29.52
N LYS A 217 3.93 35.72 -29.36
CA LYS A 217 3.03 36.86 -29.39
C LYS A 217 2.26 36.75 -30.72
N ALA A 218 0.94 36.64 -30.66
CA ALA A 218 0.09 36.85 -31.83
C ALA A 218 0.09 38.34 -32.16
N ASP A 219 0.19 38.63 -33.45
CA ASP A 219 0.25 39.97 -34.05
C ASP A 219 -1.00 40.83 -33.76
#